data_AF-A0A3B9VH02-F1
#
_entry.id   AF-A0A3B9VH02-F1
#
_cell.length_a   1.000
_cell.length_b   1.000
_cell.length_c   1.000
_cell.angle_alpha   90.00
_cell.angle_beta   90.00
_cell.angle_gamma   90.00
#
_symmetry.space_group_name_H-M   'P 1'
#
loop_
_entity.id
_entity.type
_entity.pdbx_description
1 polymer ?
#
loop_
_entity_poly.entity_id
_entity_poly.type
_entity_poly.pdbx_seq_one_letter_code
_entity_poly.pdbx_strand_id
1 'polypeptide(L)'
;MLTQAQFNLLRLVRSENIGNATLRKLLEKYSSVENVLANIAEINSKLKRKIKLASQKEIKQEIDLLESLGGQFLFEEDDVYPDQLKFIADNPIVLSCIGDISLLKRKQVAIVGARSVSPLGVKLTRKMAGTLAKRGYVVTSG
;
A
#
# COMPACT_ATOMS: atom_id res chain seq x y z
N MET A 1 4.81 16.15 -4.47
CA MET A 1 5.95 15.99 -3.53
C MET A 1 5.41 15.55 -2.19
N LEU A 2 6.02 14.50 -1.61
CA LEU A 2 5.66 14.00 -0.28
C LEU A 2 6.06 14.98 0.82
N THR A 3 5.28 15.02 1.90
CA THR A 3 5.68 15.71 3.13
C THR A 3 6.84 14.96 3.81
N GLN A 4 7.56 15.62 4.71
CA GLN A 4 8.64 14.96 5.47
C GLN A 4 8.12 13.78 6.29
N ALA A 5 6.93 13.89 6.87
CA ALA A 5 6.30 12.81 7.62
C ALA A 5 5.96 11.62 6.71
N GLN A 6 5.41 11.87 5.52
CA GLN A 6 5.12 10.84 4.51
C GLN A 6 6.41 10.14 4.03
N PHE A 7 7.48 10.90 3.78
CA PHE A 7 8.78 10.35 3.42
C PHE A 7 9.33 9.43 4.52
N ASN A 8 9.28 9.88 5.77
CA ASN A 8 9.74 9.10 6.92
C ASN A 8 8.88 7.84 7.12
N LEU A 9 7.57 7.92 6.89
CA LEU A 9 6.65 6.80 7.00
C LEU A 9 6.95 5.75 5.93
N LEU A 10 7.09 6.16 4.67
CA LEU A 10 7.51 5.28 3.58
C LEU A 10 8.84 4.60 3.90
N ARG A 11 9.80 5.35 4.45
CA ARG A 11 11.09 4.80 4.90
C ARG A 11 10.93 3.70 5.95
N LEU A 12 10.07 3.88 6.95
CA LEU A 12 9.79 2.84 7.94
C LEU A 12 9.12 1.61 7.29
N VAL A 13 8.13 1.81 6.42
CA VAL A 13 7.43 0.71 5.72
C VAL A 13 8.39 -0.13 4.87
N ARG A 14 9.43 0.49 4.28
CA ARG A 14 10.45 -0.19 3.47
C ARG A 14 11.62 -0.76 4.27
N SER A 15 11.63 -0.56 5.59
CA SER A 15 12.71 -1.04 6.45
C SER A 15 12.58 -2.53 6.74
N GLU A 16 13.72 -3.22 6.86
CA GLU A 16 13.72 -4.65 7.13
C GLU A 16 13.10 -4.96 8.51
N ASN A 17 12.34 -6.06 8.59
CA ASN A 17 11.64 -6.51 9.79
C ASN A 17 10.53 -5.57 10.31
N ILE A 18 10.07 -4.61 9.49
CA ILE A 18 8.87 -3.81 9.78
C ILE A 18 7.74 -4.25 8.85
N GLY A 19 6.75 -4.97 9.39
CA GLY A 19 5.44 -5.18 8.74
C GLY A 19 4.39 -4.19 9.26
N ASN A 20 3.20 -4.14 8.64
CA ASN A 20 2.14 -3.19 9.02
C ASN A 20 1.76 -3.31 10.50
N ALA A 21 1.52 -4.54 11.00
CA ALA A 21 1.22 -4.77 12.42
C ALA A 21 2.32 -4.29 13.37
N THR A 22 3.59 -4.45 13.01
CA THR A 22 4.72 -3.93 13.81
C THR A 22 4.75 -2.41 13.79
N LEU A 23 4.57 -1.82 12.60
CA LEU A 23 4.58 -0.37 12.43
C LEU A 23 3.44 0.29 13.22
N ARG A 24 2.22 -0.26 13.18
CA ARG A 24 1.10 0.22 13.99
C ARG A 24 1.42 0.25 15.48
N LYS A 25 1.93 -0.86 16.03
CA LYS A 25 2.36 -0.94 17.45
C LYS A 25 3.44 0.08 17.80
N LEU A 26 4.36 0.36 16.88
CA LEU A 26 5.39 1.39 17.08
C LEU A 26 4.78 2.79 17.07
N LEU A 27 3.87 3.09 16.15
CA LEU A 27 3.18 4.38 16.08
C LEU A 27 2.27 4.61 17.29
N GLU A 28 1.57 3.59 17.78
CA GLU A 28 0.79 3.66 19.02
C GLU A 28 1.68 3.98 20.23
N LYS A 29 2.86 3.34 20.32
CA LYS A 29 3.77 3.49 21.45
C LYS A 29 4.57 4.79 21.45
N TYR A 30 5.03 5.24 20.29
CA TYR A 30 5.92 6.41 20.15
C TYR A 30 5.21 7.65 19.60
N SER A 31 3.91 7.53 19.28
CA SER A 31 2.99 8.61 18.85
C SER A 31 3.28 9.26 17.49
N SER A 32 4.50 9.15 16.95
CA SER A 32 4.86 9.70 15.65
C SER A 32 5.96 8.90 14.96
N VAL A 33 6.03 9.03 13.63
CA VAL A 33 7.06 8.40 12.78
C VAL A 33 8.45 8.92 13.15
N GLU A 34 8.56 10.22 13.42
CA GLU A 34 9.78 10.90 13.82
C GLU A 34 10.32 10.33 15.14
N ASN A 35 9.44 10.12 16.12
CA ASN A 35 9.81 9.54 17.40
C ASN A 35 10.27 8.08 17.26
N VAL A 36 9.63 7.30 16.38
CA VAL A 36 10.09 5.92 16.09
C VAL A 36 11.50 5.93 15.51
N LEU A 37 11.78 6.82 14.55
CA LEU A 37 13.10 6.94 13.93
C LEU A 37 14.16 7.41 14.93
N ALA A 38 13.84 8.39 15.78
CA ALA A 38 14.75 8.90 16.82
C ALA A 38 15.11 7.83 17.86
N ASN A 39 14.16 6.94 18.19
CA ASN A 39 14.33 5.89 19.20
C ASN A 39 14.71 4.52 18.60
N ILE A 40 15.12 4.46 17.33
CA ILE A 40 15.34 3.17 16.64
C ILE A 40 16.42 2.31 17.31
N ALA A 41 17.46 2.92 17.89
CA ALA A 41 18.52 2.21 18.58
C ALA A 41 17.99 1.53 19.87
N GLU A 42 17.14 2.21 20.63
CA GLU A 42 16.50 1.67 21.83
C GLU A 42 15.49 0.57 21.46
N ILE A 43 14.70 0.78 20.41
CA ILE A 43 13.78 -0.24 19.89
C ILE A 43 14.58 -1.49 19.52
N ASN A 44 15.68 -1.32 18.78
CA ASN A 44 16.54 -2.40 18.37
C ASN A 44 17.17 -3.14 19.54
N SER A 45 17.55 -2.48 20.64
CA SER A 45 18.16 -3.17 21.79
C SER A 45 17.22 -4.24 22.38
N LYS A 46 15.91 -4.00 22.33
CA LYS A 46 14.85 -4.88 22.88
C LYS A 46 14.37 -5.98 21.92
N LEU A 47 14.68 -5.88 20.62
CA LEU A 47 14.23 -6.83 19.60
C LEU A 47 15.23 -7.96 19.35
N LYS A 48 14.71 -9.19 19.14
CA LYS A 48 15.50 -10.34 18.70
C LYS A 48 15.99 -10.18 17.25
N ARG A 49 15.10 -9.73 16.35
CA ARG A 49 15.44 -9.37 14.96
C ARG A 49 15.55 -7.86 14.87
N LYS A 50 16.74 -7.35 14.52
CA LYS A 50 16.99 -5.91 14.44
C LYS A 50 16.31 -5.33 13.19
N ILE A 51 15.74 -4.15 13.35
CA ILE A 51 15.26 -3.30 12.27
C ILE A 51 16.46 -2.65 11.61
N LYS A 52 16.58 -2.85 10.30
CA LYS A 52 17.53 -2.11 9.46
C LYS A 52 16.75 -1.11 8.63
N LEU A 53 16.96 0.17 8.92
CA LEU A 53 16.26 1.25 8.25
C LEU A 53 16.64 1.30 6.77
N ALA A 54 15.65 1.45 5.89
CA ALA A 54 15.89 1.77 4.49
C ALA A 54 16.71 3.07 4.38
N SER A 55 17.63 3.16 3.43
CA SER A 55 18.42 4.38 3.26
C SER A 55 17.55 5.48 2.65
N GLN A 56 17.81 6.74 3.02
CA GLN A 56 17.08 7.87 2.43
C GLN A 56 17.28 7.94 0.90
N LYS A 57 18.45 7.50 0.42
CA LYS A 57 18.76 7.43 -1.01
C LYS A 57 17.84 6.45 -1.74
N GLU A 58 17.66 5.24 -1.22
CA GLU A 58 16.75 4.25 -1.82
C GLU A 58 15.31 4.74 -1.86
N ILE A 59 14.84 5.36 -0.77
CA ILE A 59 13.48 5.93 -0.72
C ILE A 59 13.28 7.04 -1.75
N LYS A 60 14.27 7.94 -1.88
CA LYS A 60 14.23 8.99 -2.90
C LYS A 60 14.20 8.40 -4.31
N GLN A 61 15.03 7.39 -4.58
CA GLN A 61 15.03 6.69 -5.86
C GLN A 61 13.69 6.00 -6.15
N GLU A 62 13.05 5.41 -5.15
CA GLU A 62 11.72 4.80 -5.30
C GLU A 62 10.65 5.84 -5.64
N ILE A 63 10.68 7.00 -4.97
CA ILE A 63 9.79 8.14 -5.26
C ILE A 63 10.00 8.65 -6.68
N ASP A 64 11.25 8.97 -7.04
CA ASP A 64 11.58 9.49 -8.36
C ASP A 64 11.18 8.50 -9.48
N LEU A 65 11.38 7.20 -9.26
CA LEU A 65 10.96 6.15 -10.19
C LEU A 65 9.44 6.12 -10.35
N LEU A 66 8.69 6.10 -9.25
CA LEU A 66 7.24 6.04 -9.30
C LEU A 66 6.66 7.29 -9.98
N GLU A 67 7.17 8.48 -9.65
CA GLU A 67 6.79 9.74 -10.29
C GLU A 67 7.10 9.71 -11.80
N SER A 68 8.26 9.15 -12.21
CA SER A 68 8.61 9.01 -13.64
C SER A 68 7.66 8.11 -14.42
N LEU A 69 6.99 7.17 -13.75
CA LEU A 69 5.97 6.29 -14.31
C LEU A 69 4.57 6.91 -14.30
N GLY A 70 4.44 8.19 -13.90
CA GLY A 70 3.15 8.86 -13.71
C GLY A 70 2.36 8.32 -12.50
N GLY A 71 3.07 7.71 -11.55
CA GLY A 71 2.51 7.17 -10.34
C GLY A 71 2.63 8.10 -9.13
N GLN A 72 1.99 7.68 -8.04
CA GLN A 72 2.03 8.38 -6.76
C GLN A 72 1.85 7.39 -5.61
N PHE A 73 2.36 7.77 -4.44
CA PHE A 73 2.07 7.06 -3.20
C PHE A 73 0.77 7.57 -2.59
N LEU A 74 -0.07 6.65 -2.11
CA LEU A 74 -1.21 6.96 -1.26
C LEU A 74 -0.95 6.42 0.13
N PHE A 75 -1.21 7.24 1.14
CA PHE A 75 -1.08 6.92 2.55
C PHE A 75 -2.46 6.63 3.14
N GLU A 76 -2.50 5.83 4.19
CA GLU A 76 -3.75 5.44 4.87
C GLU A 76 -4.64 6.64 5.25
N GLU A 77 -4.03 7.75 5.65
CA GLU A 77 -4.74 8.98 6.05
C GLU A 77 -5.22 9.83 4.85
N ASP A 78 -4.82 9.52 3.63
CA ASP A 78 -5.24 10.28 2.46
C ASP A 78 -6.74 10.05 2.17
N ASP A 79 -7.46 11.12 1.83
CA ASP A 79 -8.89 11.05 1.52
C ASP A 79 -9.22 10.09 0.37
N VAL A 80 -8.27 9.89 -0.56
CA VAL A 80 -8.40 9.02 -1.74
C VAL A 80 -8.07 7.55 -1.45
N TYR A 81 -7.58 7.23 -0.24
CA TYR A 81 -7.27 5.85 0.14
C TYR A 81 -8.55 4.97 0.13
N PRO A 82 -8.50 3.71 -0.35
CA PRO A 82 -9.69 2.86 -0.42
C PRO A 82 -10.24 2.50 0.96
N ASP A 83 -11.45 2.98 1.29
CA ASP A 83 -12.03 2.78 2.63
C ASP A 83 -12.23 1.30 2.97
N GLN A 84 -12.55 0.47 1.97
CA GLN A 84 -12.67 -0.98 2.14
C GLN A 84 -11.37 -1.64 2.60
N LEU A 85 -10.21 -1.12 2.19
CA LEU A 85 -8.93 -1.64 2.66
C LEU A 85 -8.71 -1.30 4.13
N LYS A 86 -9.19 -0.18 4.66
CA LYS A 86 -9.02 0.15 6.09
C LYS A 86 -9.67 -0.87 7.04
N PHE A 87 -10.63 -1.67 6.55
CA PHE A 87 -11.32 -2.68 7.36
C PHE A 87 -10.61 -4.04 7.44
N ILE A 88 -9.57 -4.30 6.64
CA ILE A 88 -8.82 -5.55 6.76
C ILE A 88 -7.77 -5.44 7.87
N ALA A 89 -7.56 -6.52 8.64
CA ALA A 89 -6.75 -6.47 9.87
C ALA A 89 -5.27 -6.07 9.64
N ASP A 90 -4.70 -6.40 8.49
CA ASP A 90 -3.31 -6.09 8.11
C ASP A 90 -3.28 -5.19 6.88
N ASN A 91 -4.10 -4.13 6.87
CA ASN A 91 -4.21 -3.25 5.73
C ASN A 91 -2.90 -2.49 5.47
N PRO A 92 -2.56 -2.26 4.18
CA PRO A 92 -1.31 -1.61 3.82
C PRO A 92 -1.31 -0.13 4.19
N ILE A 93 -0.30 0.32 4.93
CA ILE A 93 -0.21 1.74 5.36
C ILE A 93 0.11 2.67 4.18
N VAL A 94 0.83 2.16 3.17
CA VAL A 94 1.22 2.89 1.97
C VAL A 94 0.94 2.04 0.73
N LEU A 95 0.29 2.63 -0.27
CA LEU A 95 0.06 2.06 -1.59
C LEU A 95 0.87 2.80 -2.64
N SER A 96 1.44 2.08 -3.60
CA SER A 96 1.99 2.66 -4.83
C SER A 96 0.94 2.54 -5.93
N CYS A 97 0.55 3.65 -6.54
CA CYS A 97 -0.51 3.68 -7.54
C CYS A 97 0.01 4.28 -8.85
N ILE A 98 -0.37 3.67 -9.98
CA ILE A 98 -0.14 4.20 -11.33
C ILE A 98 -1.50 4.22 -12.04
N GLY A 99 -1.82 5.33 -12.70
CA GLY A 99 -3.08 5.52 -13.41
C GLY A 99 -4.10 6.35 -12.61
N ASP A 100 -5.39 6.13 -12.90
CA ASP A 100 -6.49 6.93 -12.34
C ASP A 100 -6.88 6.46 -10.93
N ILE A 101 -6.42 7.19 -9.91
CA ILE A 101 -6.72 6.91 -8.50
C ILE A 101 -8.18 7.15 -8.13
N SER A 102 -8.96 7.89 -8.93
CA SER A 102 -10.38 8.14 -8.65
C SER A 102 -11.21 6.84 -8.68
N LEU A 103 -10.72 5.83 -9.39
CA LEU A 103 -11.34 4.50 -9.45
C LEU A 103 -11.39 3.80 -8.09
N LEU A 104 -10.46 4.12 -7.19
CA LEU A 104 -10.36 3.50 -5.86
C LEU A 104 -11.57 3.79 -4.96
N LYS A 105 -12.29 4.89 -5.20
CA LYS A 105 -13.50 5.29 -4.44
C LYS A 105 -14.80 4.75 -5.03
N ARG A 106 -14.74 4.13 -6.21
CA ARG A 106 -15.93 3.56 -6.86
C ARG A 106 -16.31 2.23 -6.22
N LYS A 107 -17.53 1.75 -6.46
CA LYS A 107 -17.95 0.40 -6.06
C LYS A 107 -17.10 -0.62 -6.79
N GLN A 108 -16.38 -1.47 -6.05
CA GLN A 108 -15.49 -2.47 -6.60
C GLN A 108 -16.07 -3.88 -6.47
N VAL A 109 -15.75 -4.75 -7.42
CA VAL A 109 -16.00 -6.20 -7.36
C VAL A 109 -14.72 -6.92 -7.75
N ALA A 110 -14.25 -7.80 -6.86
CA ALA A 110 -13.12 -8.65 -7.17
C ALA A 110 -13.53 -9.81 -8.08
N ILE A 111 -12.77 -10.07 -9.14
CA ILE A 111 -12.89 -11.28 -9.95
C ILE A 111 -11.57 -12.06 -9.85
N VAL A 112 -11.65 -13.28 -9.33
CA VAL A 112 -10.52 -14.20 -9.18
C VAL A 112 -10.84 -15.53 -9.87
N GLY A 113 -9.81 -16.29 -10.26
CA GLY A 113 -9.98 -17.54 -10.98
C GLY A 113 -8.70 -18.38 -11.07
N ALA A 114 -8.80 -19.53 -11.74
CA ALA A 114 -7.67 -20.43 -11.94
C ALA A 114 -6.59 -19.80 -12.85
N ARG A 115 -5.31 -20.06 -12.56
CA ARG A 115 -4.17 -19.64 -13.39
C ARG A 115 -4.14 -20.33 -14.77
N SER A 116 -4.73 -21.52 -14.86
CA SER A 116 -4.99 -22.25 -16.10
C SER A 116 -6.50 -22.44 -16.27
N VAL A 117 -7.09 -21.70 -17.19
CA VAL A 117 -8.53 -21.58 -17.38
C VAL A 117 -8.92 -22.06 -18.78
N SER A 118 -10.09 -22.69 -18.89
CA SER A 118 -10.62 -23.13 -20.20
C SER A 118 -11.05 -21.93 -21.06
N PRO A 119 -11.09 -22.07 -22.40
CA PRO A 119 -11.62 -21.02 -23.29
C PRO A 119 -13.04 -20.57 -22.92
N LEU A 120 -13.89 -21.49 -22.44
CA LEU A 120 -15.23 -21.18 -21.96
C LEU A 120 -15.19 -20.29 -20.71
N GLY A 121 -14.29 -20.60 -19.76
CA GLY A 121 -14.09 -19.79 -18.56
C GLY A 121 -13.66 -18.36 -18.90
N VAL A 122 -12.72 -18.18 -19.82
CA VAL A 122 -12.31 -16.84 -20.31
C VAL A 122 -13.49 -16.07 -20.90
N LYS A 123 -14.31 -16.73 -21.73
CA LYS A 123 -15.48 -16.11 -22.37
C LYS A 123 -16.51 -15.65 -21.32
N LEU A 124 -16.78 -16.49 -20.33
CA LEU A 124 -17.71 -16.17 -19.24
C LEU A 124 -17.21 -15.00 -18.40
N THR A 125 -15.95 -15.05 -17.96
CA THR A 125 -15.33 -13.99 -17.16
C THR A 125 -15.33 -12.65 -17.89
N ARG A 126 -14.98 -12.63 -19.19
CA ARG A 126 -15.04 -11.41 -20.01
C ARG A 126 -16.46 -10.83 -20.07
N LYS A 127 -17.48 -11.67 -20.27
CA LYS A 127 -18.88 -11.24 -20.29
C LYS A 127 -19.31 -10.67 -18.93
N MET A 128 -18.95 -11.32 -17.83
CA MET A 128 -19.28 -10.87 -16.48
C MET A 128 -18.60 -9.54 -16.14
N ALA A 129 -17.29 -9.44 -16.34
CA ALA A 129 -16.52 -8.22 -16.10
C ALA A 129 -17.07 -7.03 -16.90
N GLY A 130 -17.32 -7.23 -18.21
CA GLY A 130 -17.91 -6.20 -19.06
C GLY A 130 -19.32 -5.78 -18.62
N THR A 131 -20.13 -6.72 -18.12
CA THR A 131 -21.47 -6.41 -17.61
C THR A 131 -21.42 -5.59 -16.31
N LEU A 132 -20.50 -5.93 -15.40
CA LEU A 132 -20.26 -5.18 -14.16
C LEU A 132 -19.76 -3.76 -14.45
N ALA A 133 -18.77 -3.63 -15.35
CA ALA A 133 -18.23 -2.33 -15.76
C ALA A 133 -19.31 -1.41 -16.37
N LYS A 134 -20.15 -1.95 -17.26
CA LYS A 134 -21.29 -1.21 -17.83
C LYS A 134 -22.32 -0.75 -16.78
N ARG A 135 -22.37 -1.41 -15.63
CA ARG A 135 -23.22 -1.03 -14.48
C ARG A 135 -22.51 -0.11 -13.49
N GLY A 136 -21.32 0.37 -13.82
CA GLY A 136 -20.58 1.34 -13.01
C GLY A 136 -19.67 0.75 -11.94
N TYR A 137 -19.55 -0.59 -11.87
CA TYR A 137 -18.60 -1.24 -10.96
C TYR A 137 -17.19 -1.21 -11.54
N VAL A 138 -16.19 -1.00 -10.68
CA VAL A 138 -14.78 -1.24 -11.00
C VAL A 138 -14.48 -2.71 -10.74
N VAL A 139 -13.87 -3.40 -11.71
CA VAL A 139 -13.42 -4.79 -11.54
C VAL A 139 -11.98 -4.77 -11.04
N THR A 140 -11.75 -5.40 -9.89
CA THR A 140 -10.41 -5.51 -9.27
C THR A 140 -9.93 -6.95 -9.38
N SER A 141 -8.66 -7.15 -9.75
CA SER A 141 -8.04 -8.47 -9.87
C SER A 141 -6.53 -8.37 -9.61
N GLY A 142 -5.83 -9.51 -9.58
CA GLY A 142 -4.39 -9.60 -9.25
C GLY A 142 -3.54 -10.18 -10.36
#